data_AF-A0AAX1KL46-F1
#
_entry.id   AF-A0AAX1KL46-F1
#
_cell.length_a   1.000
_cell.length_b   1.000
_cell.length_c   1.000
_cell.angle_alpha   90.00
_cell.angle_beta   90.00
_cell.angle_gamma   90.00
#
_symmetry.space_group_name_H-M   'P 1'
#
loop_
_entity.id
_entity.type
_entity.pdbx_description
1 polymer ?
#
loop_
_entity_poly.entity_id
_entity_poly.type
_entity_poly.pdbx_seq_one_letter_code
_entity_poly.pdbx_strand_id
1 'polypeptide(L)'
;MPGTERRSLRLKGYDYSARGAYFLTICVKDRKCTLGRVVGPMGTSAPTGGIPALVRYFKRQMTGRLGEAIWQRSYYGHVIRSEADYLRIWEYMDTNPARWGEDAYYIAQES
;
A
#
# COMPACT_ATOMS: atom_id res chain seq x y z
N MET A 1 -6.40 10.04 17.13
CA MET A 1 -5.49 8.90 16.89
C MET A 1 -4.26 9.12 17.75
N PRO A 2 -3.99 8.27 18.77
CA PRO A 2 -2.75 8.36 19.54
C PRO A 2 -1.57 8.28 18.58
N GLY A 3 -0.59 9.16 18.75
CA GLY A 3 0.47 9.41 17.78
C GLY A 3 1.14 8.13 17.31
N THR A 4 0.96 7.80 16.03
CA THR A 4 1.63 6.66 15.43
C THR A 4 3.12 6.97 15.36
N GLU A 5 3.87 6.41 16.30
CA GLU A 5 5.33 6.48 16.30
C GLU A 5 5.82 5.95 14.94
N ARG A 6 6.58 6.78 14.22
CA ARG A 6 7.02 6.46 12.87
C ARG A 6 8.12 5.41 12.94
N ARG A 7 7.75 4.14 12.87
CA ARG A 7 8.73 3.05 12.73
C ARG A 7 9.37 3.12 11.35
N SER A 8 10.70 3.04 11.30
CA SER A 8 11.42 2.92 10.04
C SER A 8 11.00 1.64 9.34
N LEU A 9 10.45 1.76 8.13
CA LEU A 9 10.14 0.62 7.26
C LEU A 9 11.39 -0.01 6.65
N ARG A 10 12.55 0.65 6.76
CA ARG A 10 13.79 0.17 6.17
C ARG A 10 14.49 -0.79 7.13
N LEU A 11 14.64 -2.04 6.68
CA LEU A 11 15.55 -3.02 7.24
C LEU A 11 16.98 -2.46 7.28
N LYS A 12 17.61 -2.50 8.45
CA LYS A 12 18.99 -2.05 8.66
C LYS A 12 19.97 -2.93 7.87
N GLY A 13 20.98 -2.32 7.25
CA GLY A 13 22.03 -3.03 6.50
C GLY A 13 21.62 -3.54 5.11
N TYR A 14 20.37 -3.33 4.69
CA TYR A 14 19.94 -3.69 3.34
C TYR A 14 20.32 -2.61 2.33
N ASP A 15 20.88 -3.01 1.20
CA ASP A 15 21.19 -2.11 0.09
C ASP A 15 19.93 -1.84 -0.76
N TYR A 16 19.32 -0.68 -0.54
CA TYR A 16 18.14 -0.23 -1.28
C TYR A 16 18.47 0.36 -2.66
N SER A 17 19.76 0.50 -3.01
CA SER A 17 20.19 0.94 -4.34
C SER A 17 20.26 -0.22 -5.34
N ALA A 18 20.44 -1.44 -4.84
CA ALA A 18 20.39 -2.65 -5.64
C ALA A 18 18.98 -2.92 -6.19
N ARG A 19 18.93 -3.62 -7.33
CA ARG A 19 17.68 -4.11 -7.92
C ARG A 19 17.08 -5.14 -6.97
N GLY A 20 15.78 -5.03 -6.70
CA GLY A 20 15.05 -5.94 -5.84
C GLY A 20 13.55 -5.82 -6.03
N ALA A 21 12.82 -6.83 -5.57
CA ALA A 21 11.36 -6.83 -5.61
C ALA A 21 10.79 -6.35 -4.27
N TYR A 22 9.68 -5.61 -4.35
CA TYR A 22 9.01 -5.04 -3.18
C TYR A 22 7.52 -5.36 -3.23
N PHE A 23 6.98 -5.74 -2.08
CA PHE A 23 5.54 -5.76 -1.83
C PHE A 23 5.15 -4.51 -1.06
N LEU A 24 4.10 -3.81 -1.52
CA LEU A 24 3.62 -2.57 -0.92
C LEU A 24 2.13 -2.68 -0.62
N THR A 25 1.72 -2.24 0.57
CA THR A 25 0.30 -2.11 0.93
C THR A 25 0.00 -0.64 1.22
N ILE A 26 -0.97 -0.08 0.50
CA ILE A 26 -1.45 1.30 0.68
C ILE A 26 -2.92 1.26 1.06
N CYS A 27 -3.27 1.85 2.20
CA CYS A 27 -4.62 1.78 2.74
C CYS A 27 -5.35 3.12 2.64
N VAL A 28 -6.65 3.05 2.38
CA VAL A 28 -7.57 4.19 2.53
C VAL A 28 -7.71 4.52 4.03
N LYS A 29 -7.79 5.82 4.33
CA LYS A 29 -8.06 6.35 5.67
C LYS A 29 -9.41 5.82 6.14
N ASP A 30 -9.49 5.47 7.42
CA ASP A 30 -10.72 4.95 8.04
C ASP A 30 -11.27 3.68 7.36
N ARG A 31 -10.43 2.95 6.59
CA ARG A 31 -10.74 1.69 5.90
C ARG A 31 -11.98 1.74 5.00
N LYS A 32 -12.40 2.93 4.54
CA LYS A 32 -13.57 3.09 3.67
C LYS A 32 -13.39 2.35 2.34
N CYS A 33 -14.45 1.73 1.85
CA CYS A 33 -14.49 1.03 0.56
C CYS A 33 -14.65 2.02 -0.62
N THR A 34 -13.73 2.97 -0.76
CA THR A 34 -13.80 4.02 -1.80
C THR A 34 -13.04 3.67 -3.08
N LEU A 35 -12.23 2.62 -3.05
CA LEU A 35 -11.51 2.16 -4.24
C LEU A 35 -12.47 1.41 -5.16
N GLY A 36 -12.48 1.79 -6.43
CA GLY A 36 -13.29 1.17 -7.47
C GLY A 36 -12.50 0.26 -8.40
N ARG A 37 -13.08 -0.03 -9.56
CA ARG A 37 -12.48 -0.85 -10.60
C ARG A 37 -11.21 -0.22 -11.17
N VAL A 38 -10.17 -1.03 -11.36
CA VAL A 38 -8.94 -0.61 -12.05
C VAL A 38 -9.25 -0.42 -13.55
N VAL A 39 -8.93 0.76 -14.07
CA VAL A 39 -9.19 1.14 -15.47
C VAL A 39 -7.88 1.51 -16.18
N GLY A 40 -7.29 0.52 -16.85
CA GLY A 40 -6.12 0.70 -17.70
C GLY A 40 -4.85 1.18 -16.95
N PRO A 41 -3.76 1.44 -17.69
CA PRO A 41 -2.54 1.97 -17.11
C PRO A 41 -2.75 3.43 -16.69
N MET A 42 -1.97 3.84 -15.69
CA MET A 42 -1.82 5.26 -15.40
C MET A 42 -1.12 5.89 -16.63
N GLY A 43 -1.82 6.72 -17.40
CA GLY A 43 -1.39 7.27 -18.71
C GLY A 43 -0.22 8.25 -18.65
N THR A 44 0.76 7.99 -17.79
CA THR A 44 1.94 8.81 -17.49
C THR A 44 3.05 7.89 -17.00
N SER A 45 4.30 8.20 -17.34
CA SER A 45 5.46 7.46 -16.87
C SER A 45 5.56 7.45 -15.35
N ALA A 46 6.04 6.33 -14.78
CA ALA A 46 6.35 6.24 -13.37
C ALA A 46 7.44 7.28 -13.00
N PRO A 47 7.37 7.89 -11.80
CA PRO A 47 8.34 8.90 -11.39
C PRO A 47 9.74 8.29 -11.26
N THR A 48 10.75 9.06 -11.63
CA THR A 48 12.15 8.74 -11.32
C THR A 48 12.38 8.97 -9.83
N GLY A 49 12.39 7.89 -9.05
CA GLY A 49 12.64 7.92 -7.62
C GLY A 49 12.33 6.58 -6.98
N GLY A 50 12.92 6.32 -5.81
CA GLY A 50 12.66 5.07 -5.09
C GLY A 50 11.20 4.93 -4.63
N ILE A 51 10.88 3.82 -3.97
CA ILE A 51 9.55 3.48 -3.46
C ILE A 51 8.76 4.66 -2.83
N PRO A 52 9.35 5.54 -2.01
CA PRO A 52 8.62 6.68 -1.46
C PRO A 52 8.06 7.65 -2.51
N ALA A 53 8.80 7.87 -3.62
CA ALA A 53 8.35 8.72 -4.71
C ALA A 53 7.20 8.06 -5.48
N LEU A 54 7.30 6.74 -5.73
CA LEU A 54 6.23 5.96 -6.36
C LEU A 54 4.94 6.01 -5.55
N VAL A 55 5.00 5.78 -4.24
CA VAL A 55 3.82 5.82 -3.35
C VAL A 55 3.21 7.22 -3.31
N ARG A 56 4.05 8.27 -3.21
CA ARG A 56 3.57 9.66 -3.22
C ARG A 56 2.83 9.97 -4.52
N TYR A 57 3.44 9.61 -5.65
CA TYR A 57 2.88 9.81 -6.97
C TYR A 57 1.55 9.06 -7.13
N PHE A 58 1.49 7.77 -6.78
CA PHE A 58 0.26 6.98 -6.82
C PHE A 58 -0.86 7.61 -5.97
N LYS A 59 -0.58 7.96 -4.71
CA LYS A 59 -1.56 8.58 -3.82
C LYS A 59 -2.10 9.89 -4.40
N ARG A 60 -1.23 10.75 -4.96
CA ARG A 60 -1.61 12.03 -5.55
C ARG A 60 -2.55 11.87 -6.74
N GLN A 61 -2.26 10.95 -7.65
CA GLN A 61 -3.08 10.73 -8.85
C GLN A 61 -4.50 10.28 -8.50
N MET A 62 -4.65 9.53 -7.41
CA MET A 62 -5.96 9.05 -6.95
C MET A 62 -6.72 10.07 -6.10
N THR A 63 -6.02 10.82 -5.22
CA THR A 63 -6.64 11.88 -4.41
C THR A 63 -7.19 13.01 -5.28
N GLY A 64 -6.47 13.42 -6.34
CA GLY A 64 -6.90 14.50 -7.22
C GLY A 64 -8.26 14.26 -7.90
N ARG A 65 -8.71 13.00 -8.00
CA ARG A 65 -10.01 12.63 -8.59
C ARG A 65 -11.18 12.67 -7.61
N LEU A 66 -10.92 12.67 -6.30
CA LEU A 66 -11.94 12.56 -5.26
C LEU A 66 -12.09 13.82 -4.40
N GLY A 67 -11.21 14.81 -4.56
CA GLY A 67 -11.29 16.10 -3.86
C GLY A 67 -10.90 16.06 -2.38
N GLU A 68 -10.63 14.89 -1.80
CA GLU A 68 -10.23 14.70 -0.41
C GLU A 68 -9.01 13.78 -0.24
N ALA A 69 -8.26 13.96 0.86
CA ALA A 69 -7.13 13.11 1.22
C ALA A 69 -7.61 11.74 1.74
N ILE A 70 -7.89 10.82 0.82
CA ILE A 70 -8.42 9.48 1.13
C ILE A 70 -7.38 8.51 1.71
N TRP A 71 -6.09 8.80 1.65
CA TRP A 71 -5.06 7.81 1.98
C TRP A 71 -4.59 7.93 3.44
N GLN A 72 -4.24 6.80 4.05
CA GLN A 72 -3.47 6.81 5.30
C GLN A 72 -2.11 7.50 5.09
N ARG A 73 -1.53 8.08 6.15
CA ARG A 73 -0.24 8.80 6.06
C ARG A 73 0.92 7.89 5.68
N SER A 74 1.01 6.71 6.30
CA SER A 74 2.03 5.70 6.02
C SER A 74 1.57 4.70 4.94
N TYR A 75 2.46 3.78 4.60
CA TYR A 75 2.21 2.59 3.81
C TYR A 75 3.06 1.47 4.41
N TYR A 76 2.68 0.22 4.18
CA TYR A 76 3.53 -0.92 4.50
C TYR A 76 4.37 -1.26 3.27
N GLY A 77 5.63 -1.63 3.50
CA GLY A 77 6.53 -2.07 2.44
C GLY A 77 7.42 -3.19 2.94
N HIS A 78 7.60 -4.22 2.10
CA HIS A 78 8.40 -5.40 2.40
C HIS A 78 9.29 -5.75 1.21
N VAL A 79 10.57 -5.98 1.47
CA VAL A 79 11.52 -6.43 0.45
C VAL A 79 11.37 -7.93 0.29
N ILE A 80 11.09 -8.38 -0.92
CA ILE A 80 10.99 -9.80 -1.25
C ILE A 80 12.42 -10.33 -1.46
N ARG A 81 12.85 -11.24 -0.59
CA ARG A 81 14.25 -11.71 -0.54
C ARG A 81 14.45 -13.17 -0.92
N SER A 82 13.39 -13.95 -1.05
CA SER A 82 13.45 -15.36 -1.46
C SER A 82 12.13 -15.82 -2.06
N GLU A 83 12.14 -17.00 -2.68
CA GLU A 83 10.94 -17.65 -3.20
C GLU A 83 9.91 -17.94 -2.11
N ALA A 84 10.32 -18.47 -0.96
CA ALA A 84 9.41 -18.68 0.17
C ALA A 84 8.79 -17.36 0.68
N ASP A 85 9.54 -16.26 0.60
CA ASP A 85 9.04 -14.92 0.95
C ASP A 85 7.99 -14.43 -0.05
N TYR A 86 8.26 -14.63 -1.33
CA TYR A 86 7.33 -14.36 -2.41
C TYR A 86 6.04 -15.16 -2.28
N LEU A 87 6.12 -16.48 -2.07
CA LEU A 87 4.95 -17.35 -1.96
C LEU A 87 4.03 -16.95 -0.80
N ARG A 88 4.60 -16.57 0.35
CA ARG A 88 3.81 -16.08 1.50
C ARG A 88 3.09 -14.77 1.21
N ILE A 89 3.74 -13.86 0.46
CA ILE A 89 3.13 -12.60 0.05
C ILE A 89 2.03 -12.86 -0.96
N TRP A 90 2.24 -13.78 -1.89
CA TRP A 90 1.22 -14.21 -2.84
C TRP A 90 0.00 -14.77 -2.11
N GLU A 91 0.21 -15.69 -1.16
CA GLU A 91 -0.86 -16.24 -0.33
C GLU A 91 -1.58 -15.15 0.46
N TYR A 92 -0.85 -14.18 1.02
CA TYR A 92 -1.46 -13.02 1.67
C TYR A 92 -2.34 -12.21 0.71
N MET A 93 -1.87 -11.94 -0.51
CA MET A 93 -2.63 -11.19 -1.52
C MET A 93 -3.94 -11.88 -1.88
N ASP A 94 -3.94 -13.21 -1.93
CA ASP A 94 -5.11 -14.03 -2.27
C ASP A 94 -6.10 -14.16 -1.10
N THR A 95 -5.58 -14.35 0.12
CA THR A 95 -6.40 -14.66 1.31
C THR A 95 -6.90 -13.40 2.05
N ASN A 96 -6.18 -12.28 1.98
CA ASN A 96 -6.53 -11.07 2.72
C ASN A 96 -7.92 -10.50 2.37
N PRO A 97 -8.39 -10.48 1.10
CA PRO A 97 -9.75 -10.03 0.78
C PRO A 97 -10.85 -10.80 1.51
N ALA A 98 -10.70 -12.13 1.63
CA ALA A 98 -11.67 -12.97 2.35
C ALA A 98 -11.70 -12.67 3.85
N ARG A 99 -10.57 -12.22 4.41
CA ARG A 99 -10.40 -11.91 5.82
C ARG A 99 -10.74 -10.47 6.18
N TRP A 100 -11.26 -9.69 5.23
CA TRP A 100 -11.54 -8.27 5.47
C TRP A 100 -12.57 -8.03 6.58
N GLY A 101 -13.57 -8.90 6.70
CA GLY A 101 -14.57 -8.84 7.76
C GLY A 101 -14.03 -9.17 9.17
N GLU A 102 -12.82 -9.72 9.26
CA GLU A 102 -12.13 -10.02 10.53
C GLU A 102 -11.24 -8.85 10.99
N ASP A 103 -11.04 -7.80 10.17
CA ASP A 103 -10.19 -6.66 10.53
C ASP A 103 -10.83 -5.89 11.69
N ALA A 104 -10.07 -5.68 12.78
CA ALA A 104 -10.55 -4.99 13.98
C ALA A 104 -10.98 -3.52 13.73
N TYR A 105 -10.65 -2.97 12.56
CA TYR A 105 -11.04 -1.65 12.10
C TYR A 105 -12.05 -1.70 10.95
N TYR A 106 -12.63 -2.87 10.65
CA TYR A 106 -13.75 -3.00 9.71
C TYR A 106 -14.99 -2.31 10.29
N ILE A 107 -15.53 -1.35 9.54
CA ILE A 107 -16.82 -0.73 9.81
C ILE A 107 -17.78 -1.24 8.75
N ALA A 108 -18.74 -2.08 9.15
CA ALA A 108 -19.80 -2.51 8.26
C ALA A 108 -20.54 -1.27 7.72
N GLN A 109 -20.66 -1.16 6.40
CA GLN A 109 -21.47 -0.09 5.80
C GLN A 109 -22.94 -0.44 6.08
N GLU A 110 -23.58 0.29 6.99
CA GLU A 110 -25.05 0.24 7.12
C GLU A 110 -25.67 0.80 5.84
N SER A 111 -26.64 0.06 5.30
CA SER A 111 -27.31 0.33 4.03
C SER A 111 -28.36 1.43 4.13
#